data_AF-A0A4V6ICY1-F1
#
_entry.id   AF-A0A4V6ICY1-F1
#
_cell.length_a   1.000
_cell.length_b   1.000
_cell.length_c   1.000
_cell.angle_alpha   90.00
_cell.angle_beta   90.00
_cell.angle_gamma   90.00
#
_symmetry.space_group_name_H-M   'P 1'
#
loop_
_entity.id
_entity.type
_entity.pdbx_description
1 polymer ?
#
loop_
_entity_poly.entity_id
_entity_poly.type
_entity_poly.pdbx_seq_one_letter_code
_entity_poly.pdbx_strand_id
1 'polypeptide(L)'
;MAIDDWVVRNVPQHRLGATLHTETIGAVIDRLAEASVRAHHALMTLDAHDDLLHSAWHHLAELADAYDDLVRDVLAGRRRLPEW
;
A
#
# COMPACT_ATOMS: atom_id res chain seq x y z
N MET A 1 -3.05 6.25 12.90
CA MET A 1 -4.50 6.01 12.75
C MET A 1 -4.87 4.66 13.37
N ALA A 2 -6.16 4.33 13.52
CA ALA A 2 -6.62 3.09 14.18
C ALA A 2 -6.02 1.79 13.59
N ILE A 3 -5.71 1.78 12.28
CA ILE A 3 -5.05 0.64 11.62
C ILE A 3 -3.60 0.51 12.06
N ASP A 4 -2.83 1.60 12.06
CA ASP A 4 -1.41 1.58 12.48
C ASP A 4 -1.28 1.11 13.94
N ASP A 5 -2.21 1.58 14.76
CA ASP A 5 -2.31 1.28 16.19
C ASP A 5 -2.68 -0.20 16.43
N TRP A 6 -3.52 -0.79 15.58
CA TRP A 6 -3.78 -2.24 15.57
C TRP A 6 -2.55 -3.03 15.13
N VAL A 7 -1.84 -2.57 14.11
CA VAL A 7 -0.64 -3.25 13.59
C VAL A 7 0.46 -3.30 14.65
N VAL A 8 0.74 -2.18 15.32
CA VAL A 8 1.71 -2.11 16.42
C VAL A 8 1.38 -3.10 17.53
N ARG A 9 0.09 -3.29 17.83
CA ARG A 9 -0.38 -4.19 18.89
C ARG A 9 -0.43 -5.67 18.50
N ASN A 10 -0.58 -6.00 17.21
CA ASN A 10 -0.81 -7.37 16.75
C ASN A 10 0.37 -7.98 15.97
N VAL A 11 1.33 -7.18 15.52
CA VAL A 11 2.49 -7.68 14.76
C VAL A 11 3.73 -7.74 15.67
N PRO A 12 4.41 -8.90 15.75
CA PRO A 12 5.64 -9.04 16.52
C PRO A 12 6.77 -8.20 15.90
N GLN A 13 7.09 -7.06 16.54
CA GLN A 13 8.19 -6.20 16.12
C GLN A 13 9.55 -6.87 16.41
N HIS A 14 10.17 -7.43 15.37
CA HIS A 14 11.49 -8.04 15.47
C HIS A 14 12.57 -6.95 15.46
N ARG A 15 13.43 -7.01 16.48
CA ARG A 15 14.23 -5.89 16.98
C ARG A 15 15.63 -5.79 16.36
N LEU A 16 15.79 -6.16 15.08
CA LEU A 16 17.10 -6.23 14.42
C LEU A 16 17.06 -5.69 12.98
N GLY A 17 17.50 -4.44 12.80
CA GLY A 17 18.03 -3.94 11.52
C GLY A 17 17.04 -3.50 10.44
N ALA A 18 15.74 -3.37 10.73
CA ALA A 18 14.76 -2.96 9.73
C ALA A 18 14.88 -1.48 9.36
N THR A 19 15.05 -1.18 8.07
CA THR A 19 14.94 0.16 7.48
C THR A 19 13.63 0.81 7.90
N LEU A 20 13.72 2.01 8.50
CA LEU A 20 12.57 2.81 8.88
C LEU A 20 11.77 3.14 7.61
N HIS A 21 10.59 2.53 7.44
CA HIS A 21 9.70 2.95 6.36
C HIS A 21 9.18 4.35 6.68
N THR A 22 9.33 5.26 5.73
CA THR A 22 8.85 6.64 5.84
C THR A 22 7.32 6.76 5.81
N GLU A 23 6.61 5.66 5.56
CA GLU A 23 5.17 5.61 5.38
C GLU A 23 4.55 4.51 6.27
N THR A 24 3.41 4.82 6.91
CA THR A 24 2.64 3.86 7.71
C THR A 24 1.85 2.91 6.81
N ILE A 25 1.39 1.76 7.32
CA ILE A 25 0.46 0.90 6.56
C ILE A 25 -0.81 1.68 6.19
N GLY A 26 -1.31 2.53 7.09
CA GLY A 26 -2.45 3.41 6.80
C GLY A 26 -2.21 4.29 5.58
N ALA A 27 -1.03 4.92 5.46
CA ALA A 27 -0.71 5.77 4.31
C ALA A 27 -0.62 4.98 2.99
N VAL A 28 -0.14 3.73 3.03
CA VAL A 28 -0.13 2.85 1.86
C VAL A 28 -1.56 2.47 1.44
N ILE A 29 -2.43 2.15 2.40
CA ILE A 29 -3.85 1.86 2.16
C ILE A 29 -4.56 3.08 1.57
N ASP A 30 -4.30 4.29 2.10
CA ASP A 30 -4.89 5.53 1.58
C ASP A 30 -4.49 5.77 0.11
N ARG A 31 -3.21 5.54 -0.24
CA ARG A 31 -2.73 5.65 -1.63
C ARG A 31 -3.35 4.59 -2.53
N LEU A 32 -3.51 3.36 -2.05
CA LEU A 32 -4.16 2.29 -2.81
C LEU A 32 -5.64 2.61 -3.08
N ALA A 33 -6.34 3.17 -2.08
CA ALA A 33 -7.71 3.61 -2.23
C ALA A 33 -7.83 4.76 -3.26
N GLU A 34 -6.92 5.74 -3.18
CA GLU A 34 -6.87 6.83 -4.15
C GLU A 34 -6.62 6.31 -5.58
N ALA A 35 -5.64 5.41 -5.76
CA ALA A 35 -5.34 4.79 -7.05
C ALA A 35 -6.53 3.99 -7.59
N SER A 36 -7.24 3.26 -6.72
CA SER A 36 -8.43 2.48 -7.09
C SER A 36 -9.56 3.37 -7.60
N VAL A 37 -9.80 4.51 -6.93
CA VAL A 37 -10.78 5.51 -7.37
C VAL A 37 -10.38 6.12 -8.69
N ARG A 38 -9.11 6.48 -8.88
CA ARG A 38 -8.60 7.03 -10.14
C ARG A 38 -8.73 6.04 -11.30
N ALA A 39 -8.39 4.76 -11.11
CA ALA A 39 -8.53 3.73 -12.12
C ALA A 39 -9.99 3.47 -12.50
N HIS A 40 -10.90 3.43 -11.51
CA HIS A 40 -12.34 3.32 -11.78
C HIS A 40 -12.90 4.54 -12.50
N HIS A 41 -12.50 5.75 -12.09
CA HIS A 41 -12.91 6.97 -12.76
C HIS A 41 -12.44 6.98 -14.21
N ALA A 42 -11.17 6.63 -14.47
CA ALA A 42 -10.63 6.51 -15.82
C ALA A 42 -11.44 5.52 -16.67
N LEU A 43 -11.86 4.38 -16.09
CA LEU A 43 -12.67 3.38 -16.79
C LEU A 43 -14.07 3.90 -17.16
N MET A 44 -14.63 4.83 -16.36
CA MET A 44 -15.94 5.43 -16.64
C MET A 44 -15.86 6.62 -17.60
N THR A 45 -14.71 7.28 -17.70
CA THR A 45 -14.57 8.53 -18.48
C THR A 45 -13.80 8.39 -19.79
N LEU A 46 -12.94 7.38 -19.92
CA LEU A 46 -12.05 7.22 -21.07
C LEU A 46 -12.42 5.99 -21.89
N ASP A 47 -12.03 6.01 -23.16
CA ASP A 47 -12.19 4.85 -24.03
C ASP A 47 -11.27 3.70 -23.58
N ALA A 48 -11.72 2.47 -23.80
CA ALA A 48 -11.00 1.27 -23.36
C ALA A 48 -9.60 1.10 -23.99
N HIS A 49 -9.30 1.86 -25.04
CA HIS A 49 -8.02 1.86 -25.75
C HIS A 49 -7.10 3.04 -25.38
N ASP A 50 -7.48 3.83 -24.37
CA ASP A 50 -6.68 4.96 -23.92
C ASP A 50 -5.48 4.47 -23.09
N ASP A 51 -4.27 4.88 -23.49
CA ASP A 51 -3.03 4.59 -22.77
C ASP A 51 -3.08 5.11 -21.32
N LEU A 52 -3.88 6.16 -21.06
CA LEU A 52 -4.08 6.70 -19.72
C LEU A 52 -4.87 5.75 -18.82
N LEU A 53 -5.84 5.02 -19.39
CA LEU A 53 -6.57 3.97 -18.68
C LEU A 53 -5.60 2.84 -18.31
N HIS A 54 -4.81 2.37 -19.28
CA HIS A 54 -3.87 1.28 -19.05
C HIS A 54 -2.83 1.65 -17.98
N SER A 55 -2.30 2.88 -18.03
CA SER A 55 -1.37 3.42 -17.03
C SER A 55 -1.98 3.49 -15.63
N ALA A 56 -3.23 3.94 -15.50
CA ALA A 56 -3.92 4.01 -14.20
C ALA A 56 -4.14 2.62 -13.58
N TRP A 57 -4.50 1.62 -14.40
CA TRP A 57 -4.65 0.24 -13.95
C TRP A 57 -3.31 -0.44 -13.65
N HIS A 58 -2.27 -0.16 -14.44
CA HIS A 58 -0.92 -0.64 -14.16
C HIS A 58 -0.40 -0.09 -12.83
N HIS A 59 -0.57 1.20 -12.59
CA HIS A 59 -0.16 1.84 -11.34
C HIS A 59 -0.89 1.26 -10.12
N LEU A 60 -2.18 0.92 -10.27
CA LEU A 60 -2.93 0.23 -9.21
C LEU A 60 -2.37 -1.16 -8.93
N ALA A 61 -2.02 -1.92 -9.97
CA ALA A 61 -1.42 -3.25 -9.81
C ALA A 61 -0.06 -3.18 -9.09
N GLU A 62 0.81 -2.25 -9.47
CA GLU A 62 2.10 -2.03 -8.81
C GLU A 62 1.93 -1.67 -7.32
N LEU A 63 0.94 -0.85 -6.99
CA LEU A 63 0.64 -0.51 -5.59
C LEU A 63 0.11 -1.71 -4.81
N ALA A 64 -0.71 -2.56 -5.43
CA ALA A 64 -1.21 -3.78 -4.82
C ALA A 64 -0.08 -4.78 -4.55
N ASP A 65 0.82 -4.98 -5.52
CA ASP A 65 1.99 -5.85 -5.37
C ASP A 65 2.94 -5.33 -4.27
N ALA A 66 3.20 -4.01 -4.25
CA ALA A 66 4.01 -3.39 -3.20
C ALA A 66 3.37 -3.51 -1.81
N TYR A 67 2.04 -3.47 -1.71
CA TYR A 67 1.31 -3.70 -0.48
C TYR A 67 1.43 -5.15 -0.01
N ASP A 68 1.26 -6.13 -0.91
CA ASP A 68 1.40 -7.54 -0.59
C ASP A 68 2.82 -7.88 -0.11
N ASP A 69 3.84 -7.32 -0.75
CA ASP A 69 5.23 -7.46 -0.32
C ASP A 69 5.48 -6.80 1.04
N LEU A 70 4.90 -5.63 1.29
CA LEU A 70 4.95 -4.97 2.60
C LEU A 70 4.31 -5.85 3.69
N VAL A 71 3.11 -6.40 3.45
CA VAL A 71 2.42 -7.29 4.39
C VAL A 71 3.25 -8.54 4.66
N ARG A 72 3.81 -9.15 3.62
CA ARG A 72 4.67 -10.34 3.73
C ARG A 72 5.92 -10.05 4.57
N ASP A 73 6.56 -8.90 4.36
CA ASP A 73 7.74 -8.49 5.13
C ASP A 73 7.41 -8.15 6.59
N VAL A 74 6.24 -7.55 6.83
CA VAL A 74 5.74 -7.25 8.18
C VAL A 74 5.42 -8.53 8.95
N LEU A 75 4.72 -9.49 8.32
CA LEU A 75 4.44 -10.81 8.90
C LEU A 75 5.71 -11.64 9.13
N ALA A 76 6.71 -11.52 8.25
CA ALA A 76 8.01 -12.17 8.40
C ALA A 76 8.92 -11.49 9.46
N GLY A 77 8.48 -10.38 10.08
CA GLY A 77 9.28 -9.62 11.04
C GLY A 77 10.47 -8.89 10.41
N ARG A 78 10.49 -8.70 9.09
CA ARG A 78 11.61 -8.06 8.37
C ARG A 78 11.48 -6.54 8.25
N ARG A 79 10.27 -5.98 8.44
CA ARG A 79 10.01 -4.53 8.41
C ARG A 79 9.43 -4.04 9.74
N ARG A 80 9.92 -2.88 10.20
CA ARG A 80 9.34 -2.13 11.30
C ARG A 80 8.52 -0.98 10.73
N LEU A 81 7.29 -0.85 11.20
CA LEU A 81 6.40 0.24 10.82
C LEU A 81 6.55 1.37 11.85
N PRO A 82 6.46 2.65 11.42
CA PRO A 82 6.59 3.76 12.34
C PRO A 82 5.43 3.77 13.34
N GLU A 83 5.79 3.85 14.62
CA GLU A 83 4.89 4.05 15.76
C GLU A 83 4.66 5.57 15.85
N TRP A 84 3.45 6.05 15.54
CA TRP A 84 3.04 7.44 15.78
C TRP A 84 2.09 7.48 16.98
#